data_AF-A0A9N9JZU7-F1
#
_entry.id   AF-A0A9N9JZU7-F1
#
_cell.length_a   1.000
_cell.length_b   1.000
_cell.length_c   1.000
_cell.angle_alpha   90.00
_cell.angle_beta   90.00
_cell.angle_gamma   90.00
#
_symmetry.space_group_name_H-M   'P 1'
#
loop_
_entity.id
_entity.type
_entity.pdbx_description
1 polymer ?
#
loop_
_entity_poly.entity_id
_entity_poly.type
_entity_poly.pdbx_seq_one_letter_code
_entity_poly.pdbx_strand_id
1 'polypeptide(L)'
;VLIYHDVPHDIHLARKIYRGLRPSIPTHVPKLITELIVKCWDAQSERRPNSKVIYDTINMWNDEVLSNKSTEFTKQIRDVDEVIEKFNISVSPDFKMHPEAIYSRRQLDSLYIADSDMHIDYLGSDIYTLAAVY
;
A
#
# COMPACT_ATOMS: atom_id res chain seq x y z
N VAL A 1 6.32 3.88 -5.71
CA VAL A 1 5.25 4.89 -5.59
C VAL A 1 5.17 5.33 -4.15
N LEU A 2 5.36 6.62 -3.87
CA LEU A 2 5.12 7.18 -2.54
C LEU A 2 3.63 7.53 -2.42
N ILE A 3 2.95 6.86 -1.50
CA ILE A 3 1.49 6.96 -1.34
C ILE A 3 1.12 8.31 -0.75
N TYR A 4 0.28 9.09 -1.45
CA TYR A 4 -0.18 10.43 -1.03
C TYR A 4 0.95 11.47 -0.92
N HIS A 5 2.03 11.31 -1.69
CA HIS A 5 3.21 12.17 -1.65
C HIS A 5 2.99 13.64 -1.98
N ASP A 6 1.93 13.96 -2.69
CA ASP A 6 1.63 15.25 -3.32
C ASP A 6 0.58 16.04 -2.53
N VAL A 7 0.15 15.50 -1.38
CA VAL A 7 -0.83 16.12 -0.49
C VAL A 7 -0.27 16.23 0.94
N PRO A 8 -0.77 17.18 1.75
CA PRO A 8 -0.39 17.26 3.15
C PRO A 8 -0.83 16.01 3.91
N HIS A 9 0.02 15.49 4.78
CA HIS A 9 -0.33 14.38 5.67
C HIS A 9 -1.08 14.93 6.89
N ASP A 10 -2.25 15.52 6.71
CA ASP A 10 -3.05 16.13 7.77
C ASP A 10 -4.20 15.22 8.24
N ILE A 11 -5.04 15.72 9.16
CA ILE A 11 -6.21 14.99 9.66
C ILE A 11 -7.29 14.79 8.59
N HIS A 12 -7.37 15.68 7.59
CA HIS A 12 -8.34 15.55 6.51
C HIS A 12 -7.99 14.35 5.63
N LEU A 13 -6.71 14.17 5.30
CA LEU A 13 -6.23 12.98 4.61
C LEU A 13 -6.46 11.72 5.45
N ALA A 14 -6.10 11.74 6.75
CA ALA A 14 -6.31 10.61 7.65
C ALA A 14 -7.79 10.20 7.72
N ARG A 15 -8.72 11.17 7.82
CA ARG A 15 -10.17 10.92 7.83
C ARG A 15 -10.66 10.32 6.51
N LYS A 16 -10.14 10.79 5.36
CA LYS A 16 -10.47 10.19 4.05
C LYS A 16 -10.02 8.73 3.99
N ILE A 17 -8.80 8.42 4.46
CA ILE A 17 -8.27 7.05 4.50
C ILE A 17 -9.11 6.15 5.40
N TYR A 18 -9.47 6.63 6.60
CA TYR A 18 -10.36 5.94 7.53
C TYR A 18 -11.72 5.63 6.89
N ARG A 19 -12.27 6.57 6.12
CA ARG A 19 -13.53 6.41 5.37
C ARG A 19 -13.39 5.59 4.06
N GLY A 20 -12.24 4.95 3.83
CA GLY A 20 -12.07 4.04 2.71
C GLY A 20 -11.32 4.60 1.49
N LEU A 21 -10.75 5.82 1.56
CA LEU A 21 -9.84 6.28 0.52
C LEU A 21 -8.64 5.32 0.42
N ARG A 22 -8.35 4.86 -0.80
CA ARG A 22 -7.20 4.01 -1.12
C ARG A 22 -6.40 4.64 -2.26
N PRO A 23 -5.07 4.42 -2.31
CA PRO A 23 -4.24 4.84 -3.43
C PRO A 23 -4.69 4.17 -4.73
N SER A 24 -4.58 4.92 -5.84
CA SER A 24 -4.73 4.32 -7.17
C SER A 24 -3.54 3.41 -7.46
N ILE A 25 -3.81 2.18 -7.91
CA ILE A 25 -2.78 1.25 -8.35
C ILE A 25 -2.53 1.51 -9.84
N PRO A 26 -1.28 1.80 -10.26
CA PRO A 26 -0.98 2.00 -11.67
C PRO A 26 -1.31 0.77 -12.52
N THR A 27 -1.75 0.99 -13.76
CA THR A 27 -2.14 -0.08 -14.69
C THR A 27 -0.97 -0.94 -15.17
N HIS A 28 0.26 -0.44 -15.03
CA HIS A 28 1.50 -1.16 -15.34
C HIS A 28 2.04 -1.94 -14.13
N VAL A 29 1.18 -2.31 -13.18
CA VAL A 29 1.51 -3.22 -12.09
C VAL A 29 0.90 -4.59 -12.41
N PRO A 30 1.65 -5.70 -12.30
CA PRO A 30 1.12 -7.05 -12.51
C PRO A 30 -0.18 -7.28 -11.71
N LYS A 31 -1.15 -7.95 -12.34
CA LYS A 31 -2.48 -8.20 -11.76
C LYS A 31 -2.38 -8.91 -10.41
N LEU A 32 -1.49 -9.89 -10.29
CA LEU A 32 -1.26 -10.63 -9.04
C LEU A 32 -0.78 -9.73 -7.89
N ILE A 33 0.06 -8.72 -8.19
CA ILE A 33 0.47 -7.73 -7.19
C ILE A 33 -0.71 -6.84 -6.81
N THR A 34 -1.48 -6.40 -7.80
CA THR A 34 -2.70 -5.60 -7.59
C THR A 34 -3.68 -6.33 -6.67
N GLU A 35 -3.93 -7.62 -6.91
CA GLU A 35 -4.80 -8.45 -6.07
C GLU A 35 -4.27 -8.60 -4.65
N LEU A 36 -2.95 -8.77 -4.47
CA LEU A 36 -2.33 -8.84 -3.15
C LEU A 36 -2.51 -7.52 -2.38
N ILE A 37 -2.21 -6.38 -3.02
CA ILE A 37 -2.40 -5.04 -2.43
C ILE A 37 -3.88 -4.87 -2.03
N VAL A 38 -4.81 -5.25 -2.90
CA VAL A 38 -6.25 -5.13 -2.63
C VAL A 38 -6.69 -5.95 -1.42
N LYS A 39 -6.15 -7.16 -1.25
CA LYS A 39 -6.43 -7.99 -0.06
C LYS A 39 -5.83 -7.41 1.22
N CYS A 40 -4.63 -6.83 1.16
CA CYS A 40 -3.95 -6.26 2.33
C CYS A 40 -4.74 -5.12 3.00
N TRP A 41 -5.53 -4.36 2.25
CA TRP A 41 -6.29 -3.23 2.77
C TRP A 41 -7.81 -3.46 2.75
N ASP A 42 -8.26 -4.72 2.69
CA ASP A 42 -9.68 -5.10 2.76
C ASP A 42 -10.32 -4.50 4.02
N ALA A 43 -11.56 -4.05 3.90
CA ALA A 43 -12.31 -3.47 5.01
C ALA A 43 -12.52 -4.52 6.13
N GLN A 44 -12.75 -5.77 5.74
CA GLN A 44 -12.91 -6.90 6.64
C GLN A 44 -11.53 -7.44 7.06
N SER A 45 -11.23 -7.39 8.36
CA SER A 45 -9.89 -7.74 8.87
C SER A 45 -9.55 -9.22 8.65
N GLU A 46 -10.54 -10.11 8.68
CA GLU A 46 -10.40 -11.54 8.46
C GLU A 46 -10.04 -11.91 7.01
N ARG A 47 -10.25 -10.99 6.06
CA ARG A 47 -9.88 -11.17 4.65
C ARG A 47 -8.45 -10.71 4.36
N ARG A 48 -7.81 -10.00 5.29
CA ARG A 48 -6.45 -9.53 5.12
C ARG A 48 -5.47 -10.69 5.29
N PRO A 49 -4.49 -10.85 4.39
CA PRO A 49 -3.45 -11.83 4.57
C PRO A 49 -2.57 -11.45 5.77
N ASN A 50 -2.16 -12.45 6.54
CA ASN A 50 -1.15 -12.23 7.57
C ASN A 50 0.23 -11.99 6.93
N SER A 51 1.16 -11.42 7.71
CA SER A 51 2.51 -11.08 7.24
C SER A 51 3.29 -12.27 6.69
N LYS A 52 3.12 -13.47 7.27
CA LYS A 52 3.76 -14.70 6.78
C LYS A 52 3.28 -15.07 5.38
N VAL A 53 1.98 -15.00 5.11
CA VAL A 53 1.41 -15.29 3.78
C VAL A 53 1.93 -14.28 2.75
N ILE A 54 2.01 -13.00 3.11
CA ILE A 54 2.57 -11.96 2.23
C ILE A 54 4.04 -12.27 1.92
N TYR A 55 4.84 -12.54 2.95
CA TYR A 55 6.26 -12.87 2.82
C TYR A 55 6.50 -14.10 1.94
N ASP A 56 5.80 -15.20 2.21
CA ASP A 56 5.91 -16.44 1.45
C ASP A 56 5.52 -16.23 -0.03
N THR A 57 4.47 -15.45 -0.29
CA THR A 57 4.02 -15.11 -1.65
C THR A 57 5.07 -14.31 -2.40
N ILE A 58 5.63 -13.26 -1.78
CA ILE A 58 6.65 -12.41 -2.41
C ILE A 58 7.94 -13.20 -2.66
N ASN A 59 8.36 -14.03 -1.70
CA ASN A 59 9.53 -14.88 -1.88
C ASN A 59 9.36 -15.88 -3.01
N MET A 60 8.20 -16.55 -3.09
CA MET A 60 7.89 -17.45 -4.18
C MET A 60 7.99 -16.74 -5.53
N TRP A 61 7.39 -15.55 -5.67
CA TRP A 61 7.50 -14.75 -6.89
C TRP A 61 8.93 -14.35 -7.23
N ASN A 62 9.72 -13.98 -6.22
CA ASN A 62 11.13 -13.65 -6.39
C ASN A 62 11.92 -14.86 -6.91
N ASP A 63 11.68 -16.04 -6.35
CA ASP A 63 12.30 -17.29 -6.82
C ASP A 63 11.89 -17.63 -8.25
N GLU A 64 10.62 -17.43 -8.62
CA GLU A 64 10.13 -17.64 -9.99
C GLU A 64 10.83 -16.73 -11.00
N VAL A 65 11.05 -15.46 -10.64
CA VAL A 65 11.78 -14.49 -11.48
C VAL A 65 13.26 -14.88 -11.59
N LEU A 66 13.93 -15.15 -10.46
CA LEU A 66 15.36 -15.49 -10.43
C LEU A 66 15.68 -16.80 -11.16
N SER A 67 14.77 -17.77 -11.11
CA SER A 67 14.89 -19.05 -11.82
C SER A 67 14.41 -19.00 -13.27
N ASN A 68 13.95 -17.83 -13.75
CA ASN A 68 13.35 -17.64 -15.07
C ASN A 68 12.24 -18.66 -15.37
N LYS A 69 11.46 -19.03 -14.34
CA LYS A 69 10.40 -20.02 -14.45
C LYS A 69 9.23 -19.43 -15.23
N SER A 70 8.66 -20.20 -16.15
CA SER A 70 7.46 -19.79 -16.88
C SER A 70 6.21 -20.01 -16.03
N THR A 71 5.85 -19.03 -15.20
CA THR A 71 4.67 -19.02 -14.33
C THR A 71 3.68 -17.95 -14.76
N GLU A 72 2.50 -17.91 -14.13
CA GLU A 72 1.55 -16.81 -14.38
C GLU A 72 2.16 -15.46 -14.01
N PHE A 73 2.90 -15.39 -12.90
CA PHE A 73 3.52 -14.14 -12.44
C PHE A 73 4.58 -13.62 -13.42
N THR A 74 5.49 -14.47 -13.88
CA THR A 74 6.54 -14.05 -14.84
C THR A 74 5.99 -13.78 -16.24
N LYS A 75 4.83 -14.33 -16.60
CA LYS A 75 4.08 -13.92 -17.80
C LYS A 75 3.53 -12.51 -17.64
N GLN A 76 2.84 -12.22 -16.53
CA GLN A 76 2.29 -10.88 -16.29
C GLN A 76 3.36 -9.78 -16.23
N ILE A 77 4.56 -10.09 -15.71
CA ILE A 77 5.70 -9.16 -15.76
C ILE A 77 6.08 -8.85 -17.22
N ARG A 78 6.28 -9.90 -18.04
CA ARG A 78 6.63 -9.73 -19.46
C ARG A 78 5.57 -8.96 -20.23
N ASP A 79 4.29 -9.26 -20.01
CA ASP A 79 3.19 -8.56 -20.66
C ASP A 79 3.20 -7.05 -20.32
N VAL A 80 3.52 -6.71 -19.06
CA VAL A 80 3.67 -5.32 -18.62
C VAL A 80 4.90 -4.66 -19.27
N ASP A 81 6.04 -5.34 -19.30
CA ASP A 81 7.28 -4.82 -19.90
C ASP A 81 7.07 -4.53 -21.40
N GLU A 82 6.43 -5.44 -22.14
CA GLU A 82 6.09 -5.26 -23.56
C GLU A 82 5.20 -4.03 -23.78
N VAL A 83 4.22 -3.79 -22.90
CA VAL A 83 3.35 -2.60 -22.96
C VAL A 83 4.16 -1.33 -22.69
N ILE A 84 5.00 -1.33 -21.66
CA ILE A 84 5.85 -0.18 -21.32
C ILE A 84 6.74 0.20 -22.49
N GLU A 85 7.43 -0.79 -23.09
CA GLU A 85 8.29 -0.60 -24.24
C GLU A 85 7.51 -0.11 -25.46
N LYS A 86 6.40 -0.78 -25.80
CA LYS A 86 5.59 -0.46 -26.98
C LYS A 86 5.02 0.96 -26.94
N PHE A 87 4.62 1.43 -25.77
CA PHE A 87 3.99 2.74 -25.60
C PHE A 87 4.95 3.81 -25.07
N ASN A 88 6.25 3.51 -24.92
CA ASN A 88 7.25 4.38 -24.30
C ASN A 88 6.74 5.02 -22.99
N ILE A 89 6.10 4.20 -22.15
CA ILE A 89 5.57 4.68 -20.87
C ILE A 89 6.75 5.07 -19.99
N SER A 90 6.81 6.34 -19.59
CA SER A 90 7.78 6.74 -18.57
C SER A 90 7.41 6.10 -17.24
N VAL A 91 8.22 5.13 -16.81
CA VAL A 91 8.09 4.48 -15.49
C VAL A 91 8.80 5.32 -14.41
N SER A 92 9.59 6.33 -14.81
CA SER A 92 10.23 7.23 -13.85
C SER A 92 9.15 8.07 -13.17
N PRO A 93 8.95 7.93 -11.86
CA PRO A 93 7.94 8.74 -11.21
C PRO A 93 8.53 10.13 -10.99
N ASP A 94 7.93 11.14 -11.62
CA ASP A 94 8.23 12.54 -11.30
C ASP A 94 7.57 12.85 -9.95
N PHE A 95 8.28 12.52 -8.87
CA PHE A 95 7.75 12.63 -7.52
C PHE A 95 7.92 14.05 -6.99
N LYS A 96 6.86 14.85 -7.11
CA LYS A 96 6.78 16.12 -6.39
C LYS A 96 6.23 15.87 -4.99
N MET A 97 7.11 15.88 -3.98
CA MET A 97 6.67 15.78 -2.60
C MET A 97 6.04 17.09 -2.11
N HIS A 98 4.90 16.99 -1.44
CA HIS A 98 4.32 18.07 -0.68
C HIS A 98 5.22 18.36 0.54
N PRO A 99 5.48 19.63 0.89
CA PRO A 99 6.34 19.97 2.03
C PRO A 99 5.81 19.44 3.38
N GLU A 100 4.50 19.20 3.46
CA GLU A 100 3.83 18.65 4.64
C GLU A 100 3.56 17.12 4.54
N ALA A 101 4.12 16.46 3.53
CA ALA A 101 4.13 15.00 3.46
C ALA A 101 5.20 14.45 4.40
N ILE A 102 4.79 13.60 5.35
CA ILE A 102 5.64 13.04 6.39
C ILE A 102 5.61 11.51 6.31
N TYR A 103 6.74 10.92 5.93
CA TYR A 103 6.94 9.46 5.87
C TYR A 103 7.78 8.92 7.03
N SER A 104 8.29 9.81 7.88
CA SER A 104 8.90 9.45 9.14
C SER A 104 7.84 9.21 10.22
N ARG A 105 8.22 8.49 11.27
CA ARG A 105 7.37 8.28 12.44
C ARG A 105 6.96 9.63 13.04
N ARG A 106 5.68 9.78 13.36
CA ARG A 106 5.14 10.95 14.09
C ARG A 106 4.03 10.51 15.06
N GLN A 107 3.89 11.22 16.17
CA GLN A 107 2.75 11.06 17.06
C GLN A 107 1.51 11.74 16.45
N LEU A 108 0.33 11.14 16.64
CA LEU A 108 -0.94 11.78 16.30
C LEU A 108 -1.39 12.59 17.52
N ASP A 109 -1.60 13.90 17.35
CA ASP A 109 -2.07 14.72 18.48
C ASP A 109 -3.47 14.30 18.95
N SER A 110 -3.64 14.26 20.27
CA SER A 110 -4.90 13.89 20.94
C SER A 110 -6.10 14.78 20.54
N LEU A 111 -5.84 16.05 20.17
CA LEU A 111 -6.86 17.00 19.72
C LEU A 111 -7.54 16.58 18.40
N TYR A 112 -6.93 15.70 17.60
CA TYR A 112 -7.53 15.15 16.40
C TYR A 112 -8.61 14.09 16.66
N ILE A 113 -8.58 13.48 17.85
CA ILE A 113 -9.45 12.38 18.25
C ILE A 113 -10.76 12.92 18.87
N ALA A 114 -10.71 14.08 19.53
CA ALA A 114 -11.83 14.64 20.28
C ALA A 114 -12.91 15.30 19.40
N ASP A 115 -12.63 15.56 18.11
CA ASP A 115 -13.45 16.44 17.26
C ASP A 115 -14.22 15.69 16.13
N SER A 116 -14.33 14.36 16.16
CA SER A 116 -15.10 13.64 15.13
C SER A 116 -15.67 12.30 15.58
N ASP A 117 -16.75 11.87 14.91
CA ASP A 117 -17.43 10.56 14.93
C ASP A 117 -16.53 9.32 14.72
N MET A 118 -15.23 9.42 14.98
CA MET A 118 -14.33 8.31 15.10
C MET A 118 -14.65 7.63 16.44
N HIS A 119 -15.74 6.86 16.50
CA HIS A 119 -16.06 6.03 17.66
C HIS A 119 -14.93 5.00 17.80
N ILE A 120 -13.94 5.33 18.64
CA ILE A 120 -12.89 4.39 19.01
C ILE A 120 -13.53 3.43 20.02
N ASP A 121 -14.25 2.42 19.53
CA ASP A 121 -14.53 1.20 20.28
C ASP A 121 -13.27 0.30 20.32
N TYR A 122 -12.13 0.91 20.64
CA TYR A 122 -10.86 0.24 20.83
C TYR A 122 -10.41 0.52 22.26
N LEU A 123 -10.96 -0.28 23.17
CA LEU A 123 -10.50 -0.37 24.55
C LEU A 123 -8.98 -0.61 24.57
N GLY A 124 -8.24 0.38 25.06
CA GLY A 124 -7.35 0.18 26.19
C GLY A 124 -6.03 -0.59 26.07
N SER A 125 -5.64 -1.17 24.93
CA SER A 125 -4.35 -1.91 24.89
C SER A 125 -3.49 -1.82 23.62
N ASP A 126 -4.00 -1.35 22.47
CA ASP A 126 -3.26 -1.57 21.20
C ASP A 126 -2.42 -0.37 20.72
N ILE A 127 -2.29 0.69 21.52
CA ILE A 127 -1.37 1.81 21.22
C ILE A 127 0.11 1.36 21.25
N TYR A 128 0.40 0.19 21.84
CA TYR A 128 1.75 -0.39 21.85
C TYR A 128 2.03 -1.40 20.73
N THR A 129 1.05 -1.77 19.88
CA THR A 129 1.20 -2.86 18.90
C THR A 129 1.00 -2.44 17.45
N LEU A 130 1.08 -1.14 17.14
CA LEU A 130 1.13 -0.62 15.76
C LEU A 130 2.45 0.09 15.43
N ALA A 131 3.47 -0.09 16.29
CA ALA A 131 4.87 0.25 16.02
C ALA A 131 5.74 -1.00 15.75
N ALA A 132 5.14 -2.18 15.58
CA ALA A 132 5.83 -3.43 15.31
C ALA A 132 5.16 -4.22 14.18
N VAL A 133 5.09 -3.60 12.99
CA VAL A 133 5.18 -4.33 11.72
C VAL A 133 6.21 -3.61 10.85
N TYR A 134 7.43 -3.58 11.37
CA TYR A 134 8.71 -3.63 10.65
C TYR A 134 9.60 -4.60 11.44
#